data_AF-A0A954LGK8-F1
#
_entry.id   AF-A0A954LGK8-F1
#
_cell.length_a   1.000
_cell.length_b   1.000
_cell.length_c   1.000
_cell.angle_alpha   90.00
_cell.angle_beta   90.00
_cell.angle_gamma   90.00
#
_symmetry.space_group_name_H-M   'P 1'
#
loop_
_entity.id
_entity.type
_entity.pdbx_description
1 polymer ?
#
loop_
_entity_poly.entity_id
_entity_poly.type
_entity_poly.pdbx_seq_one_letter_code
_entity_poly.pdbx_strand_id
1 'polypeptide(L)'
;MIRAGRATIENVDLLHPRNVITRCLGPDQSVQIDIEGPFHVQSGDRFVLCSDGLTGHVSDSEIGAVASSLAPAEASRLLINLANCRGGADNVTAIVVDVRSYPAVSSPVVDHATKEVSFGRTTDALSKKRSRRRISEWSLVLFSFLATFGLAALALGHNGIGLSIICVALILGFFRLVASIGVTASGDGAVSTPILGGSGMHLPVGSLPAQKSPYRTSSAEVTPDFLEFLAEAQSELTQAAIDNGWPVDPKALQDLRQQSIDAVKKNDPGRCVQLRATAIDVVMKELYHHTRTMQG
;
A
#
# COMPACT_ATOMS: atom_id res chain seq x y z
N MET A 1 12.33 4.63 0.52
CA MET A 1 13.61 4.58 1.25
C MET A 1 14.39 3.31 0.96
N ILE A 2 13.82 2.11 1.20
CA ILE A 2 14.49 0.83 0.90
C ILE A 2 14.76 0.65 -0.59
N ARG A 3 13.74 0.81 -1.47
CA ARG A 3 13.90 0.77 -2.94
C ARG A 3 14.93 1.78 -3.48
N ALA A 4 15.14 2.89 -2.78
CA ALA A 4 16.10 3.93 -3.15
C ALA A 4 17.50 3.70 -2.56
N GLY A 5 17.73 2.58 -1.86
CA GLY A 5 19.00 2.25 -1.19
C GLY A 5 19.33 3.12 0.03
N ARG A 6 18.37 3.94 0.51
CA ARG A 6 18.58 4.89 1.61
C ARG A 6 18.28 4.32 3.01
N ALA A 7 17.80 3.09 3.08
CA ALA A 7 17.48 2.36 4.32
C ALA A 7 17.48 0.84 4.07
N THR A 8 17.77 0.06 5.09
CA THR A 8 17.57 -1.41 5.16
C THR A 8 16.21 -1.72 5.81
N ILE A 9 15.73 -2.95 5.69
CA ILE A 9 14.47 -3.39 6.33
C ILE A 9 14.53 -3.20 7.85
N GLU A 10 15.68 -3.49 8.45
CA GLU A 10 15.92 -3.41 9.90
C GLU A 10 15.95 -1.98 10.44
N ASN A 11 16.33 -0.99 9.62
CA ASN A 11 16.51 0.39 10.08
C ASN A 11 15.47 1.37 9.50
N VAL A 12 14.56 0.92 8.64
CA VAL A 12 13.57 1.80 8.00
C VAL A 12 12.66 2.47 9.03
N ASP A 13 12.33 1.74 10.10
CA ASP A 13 11.44 2.21 11.17
C ASP A 13 12.06 3.34 12.00
N LEU A 14 13.40 3.35 12.10
CA LEU A 14 14.14 4.40 12.80
C LEU A 14 14.27 5.67 11.94
N LEU A 15 14.28 5.51 10.61
CA LEU A 15 14.50 6.59 9.65
C LEU A 15 13.20 7.19 9.09
N HIS A 16 12.09 6.46 9.20
CA HIS A 16 10.80 6.88 8.68
C HIS A 16 9.68 6.32 9.55
N PRO A 17 8.80 7.17 10.11
CA PRO A 17 7.61 6.69 10.78
C PRO A 17 6.78 5.84 9.81
N ARG A 18 6.37 4.63 10.24
CA ARG A 18 5.63 3.67 9.41
C ARG A 18 4.36 4.26 8.78
N ASN A 19 3.80 5.31 9.39
CA ASN A 19 2.51 5.89 9.02
C ASN A 19 2.63 7.03 7.98
N VAL A 20 3.82 7.30 7.44
CA VAL A 20 4.00 8.32 6.39
C VAL A 20 3.73 7.72 5.01
N ILE A 21 2.56 8.02 4.47
CA ILE A 21 2.15 7.61 3.12
C ILE A 21 2.78 8.56 2.08
N THR A 22 3.57 8.02 1.15
CA THR A 22 4.24 8.80 0.09
C THR A 22 3.45 8.90 -1.21
N ARG A 23 2.38 8.11 -1.36
CA ARG A 23 1.47 8.11 -2.52
C ARG A 23 0.05 7.80 -2.05
N CYS A 24 -0.91 8.66 -2.40
CA CYS A 24 -2.33 8.44 -2.13
C CYS A 24 -3.19 9.08 -3.23
N LEU A 25 -4.45 8.66 -3.32
CA LEU A 25 -5.43 9.31 -4.19
C LEU A 25 -5.90 10.62 -3.54
N GLY A 26 -6.00 11.70 -4.31
CA GLY A 26 -6.61 12.96 -3.87
C GLY A 26 -5.78 14.23 -4.07
N PRO A 27 -4.60 14.38 -3.44
CA PRO A 27 -3.88 15.66 -3.41
C PRO A 27 -3.29 16.07 -4.77
N ASP A 28 -2.90 15.10 -5.59
CA ASP A 28 -2.33 15.33 -6.91
C ASP A 28 -3.32 14.99 -8.04
N GLN A 29 -3.20 15.69 -9.18
CA GLN A 29 -4.03 15.43 -10.37
C GLN A 29 -3.75 14.07 -11.03
N SER A 30 -2.60 13.48 -10.72
CA SER A 30 -2.16 12.18 -11.23
C SER A 30 -1.47 11.41 -10.11
N VAL A 31 -1.78 10.13 -9.97
CA VAL A 31 -1.12 9.22 -9.02
C VAL A 31 -0.26 8.21 -9.79
N GLN A 32 0.94 7.94 -9.28
CA GLN A 32 1.74 6.81 -9.76
C GLN A 32 1.26 5.53 -9.10
N ILE A 33 0.67 4.62 -9.88
CA ILE A 33 0.23 3.30 -9.42
C ILE A 33 1.31 2.25 -9.67
N ASP A 34 1.46 1.30 -8.74
CA ASP A 34 2.24 0.10 -8.97
C ASP A 34 1.35 -0.94 -9.65
N ILE A 35 1.79 -1.45 -10.80
CA ILE A 35 1.16 -2.57 -11.50
C ILE A 35 2.15 -3.72 -11.44
N GLU A 36 1.73 -4.83 -10.85
CA GLU A 36 2.56 -6.02 -10.69
C GLU A 36 1.87 -7.23 -11.32
N GLY A 37 2.67 -8.10 -11.92
CA GLY A 37 2.20 -9.28 -12.66
C GLY A 37 2.40 -9.20 -14.18
N PRO A 38 1.82 -10.14 -14.94
CA PRO A 38 0.92 -11.19 -14.46
C PRO A 38 1.61 -12.21 -13.56
N PHE A 39 0.97 -12.58 -12.44
CA PHE A 39 1.38 -13.70 -11.61
C PHE A 39 0.68 -14.97 -12.09
N HIS A 40 1.37 -16.10 -12.07
CA HIS A 40 0.72 -17.39 -12.29
C HIS A 40 -0.20 -17.68 -11.11
N VAL A 41 -1.49 -17.86 -11.39
CA VAL A 41 -2.51 -18.18 -10.40
C VAL A 41 -2.95 -19.63 -10.59
N GLN A 42 -3.03 -20.38 -9.50
CA GLN A 42 -3.41 -21.78 -9.46
C GLN A 42 -4.66 -21.98 -8.61
N SER A 43 -5.42 -23.04 -8.92
CA SER A 43 -6.51 -23.48 -8.05
C SER A 43 -5.94 -23.85 -6.68
N GLY A 44 -6.55 -23.33 -5.62
CA GLY A 44 -6.04 -23.44 -4.24
C GLY A 44 -5.30 -22.21 -3.76
N ASP A 45 -4.91 -21.28 -4.65
CA ASP A 45 -4.34 -20.00 -4.24
C ASP A 45 -5.37 -19.17 -3.47
N ARG A 46 -4.87 -18.43 -2.48
CA ARG A 46 -5.66 -17.51 -1.67
C ARG A 46 -4.99 -16.15 -1.61
N PHE A 47 -5.78 -15.11 -1.83
CA PHE A 47 -5.35 -13.73 -1.70
C PHE A 47 -5.96 -13.12 -0.45
N VAL A 48 -5.13 -12.44 0.33
CA VAL A 48 -5.56 -11.60 1.45
C VAL A 48 -5.19 -10.16 1.12
N LEU A 49 -6.21 -9.31 1.00
CA LEU A 49 -6.04 -7.86 0.87
C LEU A 49 -6.41 -7.23 2.21
N CYS A 50 -5.53 -6.43 2.79
CA CYS A 50 -5.76 -5.85 4.11
C CYS A 50 -5.19 -4.44 4.24
N SER A 51 -5.72 -3.68 5.20
CA SER A 51 -5.12 -2.42 5.64
C SER A 51 -3.90 -2.67 6.53
N ASP A 52 -3.07 -1.64 6.68
CA ASP A 52 -1.95 -1.62 7.65
C ASP A 52 -2.41 -1.86 9.08
N GLY A 53 -3.63 -1.44 9.44
CA GLY A 53 -4.29 -1.79 10.69
C GLY A 53 -4.35 -3.30 10.99
N LEU A 54 -4.35 -4.18 9.98
CA LEU A 54 -4.19 -5.62 10.22
C LEU A 54 -2.72 -5.98 10.47
N THR A 55 -1.84 -5.62 9.54
CA THR A 55 -0.42 -6.03 9.56
C THR A 55 0.40 -5.41 10.70
N GLY A 56 -0.11 -4.35 11.32
CA GLY A 56 0.45 -3.79 12.55
C GLY A 56 0.26 -4.68 13.78
N HIS A 57 -0.75 -5.55 13.77
CA HIS A 57 -1.10 -6.42 14.90
C HIS A 57 -0.95 -7.91 14.60
N VAL A 58 -1.09 -8.33 13.34
CA VAL A 58 -1.06 -9.74 12.93
C VAL A 58 0.09 -9.97 11.96
N SER A 59 0.95 -10.93 12.28
CA SER A 59 2.14 -11.24 11.48
C SER A 59 1.79 -11.97 10.19
N ASP A 60 2.66 -11.91 9.18
CA ASP A 60 2.41 -12.58 7.89
C ASP A 60 2.22 -14.10 8.03
N SER A 61 2.94 -14.73 8.96
CA SER A 61 2.80 -16.17 9.21
C SER A 61 1.44 -16.52 9.78
N GLU A 62 0.94 -15.70 10.71
CA GLU A 62 -0.40 -15.87 11.28
C GLU A 62 -1.48 -15.58 10.23
N ILE A 63 -1.31 -14.55 9.41
CA ILE A 63 -2.21 -14.27 8.28
C ILE A 63 -2.27 -15.48 7.35
N GLY A 64 -1.11 -16.05 7.00
CA GLY A 64 -1.01 -17.27 6.20
C GLY A 64 -1.68 -18.48 6.85
N ALA A 65 -1.43 -18.71 8.14
CA ALA A 65 -2.00 -19.82 8.91
C ALA A 65 -3.53 -19.73 9.04
N VAL A 66 -4.07 -18.53 9.26
CA VAL A 66 -5.51 -18.26 9.30
C VAL A 66 -6.12 -18.45 7.91
N ALA A 67 -5.47 -17.88 6.89
CA ALA A 67 -5.89 -18.02 5.51
C ALA A 67 -5.75 -19.45 4.99
N SER A 68 -4.89 -20.32 5.52
CA SER A 68 -4.83 -21.72 5.08
C SER A 68 -5.85 -22.61 5.80
N SER A 69 -6.27 -22.24 7.02
CA SER A 69 -7.07 -23.11 7.89
C SER A 69 -8.58 -22.93 7.81
N LEU A 70 -9.07 -21.80 7.30
CA LEU A 70 -10.48 -21.38 7.44
C LEU A 70 -11.18 -21.16 6.09
N ALA A 71 -12.50 -21.07 6.06
CA ALA A 71 -13.20 -20.54 4.88
C ALA A 71 -12.99 -19.01 4.77
N PRO A 72 -13.08 -18.38 3.58
CA PRO A 72 -12.77 -16.95 3.41
C PRO A 72 -13.51 -16.01 4.37
N ALA A 73 -14.81 -16.27 4.60
CA ALA A 73 -15.61 -15.48 5.53
C ALA A 73 -15.11 -15.62 6.98
N GLU A 74 -14.81 -16.83 7.42
CA GLU A 74 -14.32 -17.10 8.77
C GLU A 74 -12.91 -16.56 8.97
N ALA A 75 -12.04 -16.71 7.97
CA ALA A 75 -10.70 -16.14 7.95
C ALA A 75 -10.75 -14.62 8.10
N SER A 76 -11.60 -13.93 7.31
CA SER A 76 -11.73 -12.47 7.41
C SER A 76 -12.18 -12.01 8.81
N ARG A 77 -13.13 -12.71 9.43
CA ARG A 77 -13.59 -12.39 10.80
C ARG A 77 -12.51 -12.66 11.83
N LEU A 78 -11.84 -13.81 11.74
CA LEU A 78 -10.77 -14.12 12.69
C LEU A 78 -9.65 -13.09 12.59
N LEU A 79 -9.19 -12.73 11.38
CA LEU A 79 -8.13 -11.73 11.20
C LEU A 79 -8.49 -10.39 11.87
N ILE A 80 -9.73 -9.93 11.70
CA ILE A 80 -10.23 -8.72 12.37
C ILE A 80 -10.24 -8.91 13.90
N ASN A 81 -10.76 -10.04 14.39
CA ASN A 81 -10.81 -10.33 15.82
C ASN A 81 -9.41 -10.38 16.44
N LEU A 82 -8.41 -10.97 15.78
CA LEU A 82 -7.03 -11.02 16.26
C LEU A 82 -6.42 -9.63 16.40
N ALA A 83 -6.64 -8.74 15.43
CA ALA A 83 -6.18 -7.36 15.52
C ALA A 83 -6.84 -6.62 16.70
N ASN A 84 -8.14 -6.85 16.94
CA ASN A 84 -8.87 -6.25 18.06
C ASN A 84 -8.42 -6.82 19.42
N CYS A 85 -8.18 -8.14 19.52
CA CYS A 85 -7.61 -8.75 20.72
C CYS A 85 -6.22 -8.19 21.06
N ARG A 86 -5.49 -7.65 20.06
CA ARG A 86 -4.18 -7.00 20.23
C ARG A 86 -4.26 -5.49 20.38
N GLY A 87 -5.45 -4.98 20.70
CA GLY A 87 -5.70 -3.58 21.07
C GLY A 87 -6.43 -2.76 20.00
N GLY A 88 -6.47 -3.20 18.74
CA GLY A 88 -7.25 -2.54 17.68
C GLY A 88 -6.93 -1.04 17.55
N ALA A 89 -5.65 -0.69 17.43
CA ALA A 89 -5.20 0.71 17.48
C ALA A 89 -5.60 1.55 16.25
N ASP A 90 -6.06 0.89 15.18
CA ASP A 90 -6.46 1.52 13.92
C ASP A 90 -7.61 0.74 13.26
N ASN A 91 -8.20 1.32 12.22
CA ASN A 91 -9.23 0.69 11.40
C ASN A 91 -8.67 -0.53 10.65
N VAL A 92 -9.28 -1.68 10.93
CA VAL A 92 -8.88 -2.96 10.32
C VAL A 92 -9.84 -3.31 9.19
N THR A 93 -9.30 -3.52 7.99
CA THR A 93 -10.04 -4.06 6.84
C THR A 93 -9.31 -5.30 6.31
N ALA A 94 -10.06 -6.36 6.01
CA ALA A 94 -9.53 -7.58 5.41
C ALA A 94 -10.51 -8.16 4.38
N ILE A 95 -9.99 -8.58 3.23
CA ILE A 95 -10.69 -9.27 2.14
C ILE A 95 -9.93 -10.55 1.86
N VAL A 96 -10.64 -11.69 1.85
CA VAL A 96 -10.06 -13.00 1.55
C VAL A 96 -10.72 -13.56 0.30
N VAL A 97 -9.91 -13.94 -0.69
CA VAL A 97 -10.37 -14.44 -2.00
C VAL A 97 -9.80 -15.83 -2.26
N ASP A 98 -10.69 -16.78 -2.57
CA ASP A 98 -10.33 -18.13 -2.98
C ASP A 98 -10.30 -18.29 -4.49
N VAL A 99 -9.20 -18.84 -5.00
CA VAL A 99 -9.14 -19.33 -6.37
C VAL A 99 -9.60 -20.78 -6.41
N ARG A 100 -10.86 -21.00 -6.77
CA ARG A 100 -11.43 -22.36 -6.85
C ARG A 100 -11.07 -23.08 -8.14
N SER A 101 -11.14 -22.35 -9.26
CA SER A 101 -10.84 -22.87 -10.59
C SER A 101 -10.34 -21.73 -11.45
N TYR A 102 -9.13 -21.89 -11.98
CA TYR A 102 -8.61 -21.01 -13.02
C TYR A 102 -8.49 -21.83 -14.32
N PRO A 103 -9.22 -21.50 -15.41
CA PRO A 103 -9.00 -22.19 -16.67
C PRO A 103 -7.55 -21.97 -17.08
N ALA A 104 -6.85 -23.02 -17.50
CA ALA A 104 -5.50 -22.92 -18.01
C ALA A 104 -5.51 -22.05 -19.27
N VAL A 105 -5.28 -20.75 -19.09
CA VAL A 105 -5.16 -19.82 -20.21
C VAL A 105 -3.81 -20.11 -20.85
N SER A 106 -3.81 -20.96 -21.88
CA SER A 106 -2.74 -20.98 -22.88
C SER A 106 -2.91 -19.73 -23.74
N SER A 107 -2.39 -18.59 -23.30
CA SER A 107 -2.27 -17.41 -24.15
C SER A 107 -0.90 -16.79 -23.98
N PRO A 108 -0.32 -16.29 -25.08
CA PRO A 108 1.09 -15.96 -25.15
C PRO A 108 1.39 -14.81 -24.19
N VAL A 109 2.58 -14.84 -23.59
CA VAL A 109 3.15 -13.73 -22.82
C VAL A 109 3.04 -12.47 -23.68
N VAL A 110 2.09 -11.59 -23.35
CA VAL A 110 2.02 -10.26 -23.94
C VAL A 110 2.94 -9.40 -23.08
N ASP A 111 4.07 -8.98 -23.66
CA ASP A 111 4.92 -7.96 -23.08
C ASP A 111 4.08 -6.71 -22.80
N HIS A 112 3.78 -6.46 -21.52
CA HIS A 112 3.19 -5.21 -21.08
C HIS A 112 4.27 -4.13 -21.05
N ALA A 113 4.63 -3.62 -22.23
CA ALA A 113 5.12 -2.25 -22.31
C ALA A 113 4.03 -1.33 -21.73
N THR A 114 4.43 -0.49 -20.78
CA THR A 114 3.63 0.47 -20.03
C THR A 114 2.60 1.16 -20.94
N LYS A 115 1.34 0.72 -20.90
CA LYS A 115 0.24 1.45 -21.53
C LYS A 115 -0.35 2.40 -20.51
N GLU A 116 -0.16 3.70 -20.73
CA GLU A 116 -1.00 4.72 -20.12
C GLU A 116 -2.46 4.40 -20.41
N VAL A 117 -3.22 4.04 -19.39
CA VAL A 117 -4.66 3.85 -19.51
C VAL A 117 -5.31 5.23 -19.53
N SER A 118 -5.56 5.75 -20.73
CA SER A 118 -6.34 6.98 -20.92
C SER A 118 -7.84 6.67 -20.76
N PHE A 119 -8.44 7.13 -19.67
CA PHE A 119 -9.90 7.08 -19.49
C PHE A 119 -10.55 8.05 -20.49
N GLY A 120 -11.37 7.53 -21.40
CA GLY A 120 -12.04 8.32 -22.44
C GLY A 120 -13.02 9.32 -21.84
N ARG A 121 -12.86 10.61 -22.16
CA ARG A 121 -13.84 11.65 -21.86
C ARG A 121 -14.99 11.58 -22.87
N THR A 122 -16.20 11.33 -22.39
CA THR A 122 -17.41 11.85 -23.02
C THR A 122 -17.61 13.30 -22.55
N THR A 123 -17.28 14.25 -23.41
CA THR A 123 -17.96 15.55 -23.55
C THR A 123 -17.43 16.21 -24.81
N ASP A 124 -18.16 16.01 -25.90
CA ASP A 124 -18.06 16.88 -27.06
C ASP A 124 -18.58 18.29 -26.70
N ALA A 125 -18.00 19.26 -27.40
CA ALA A 125 -18.37 20.67 -27.45
C ALA A 125 -18.07 21.49 -26.18
N LEU A 126 -16.83 21.98 -26.08
CA LEU A 126 -16.56 23.41 -26.33
C LEU A 126 -15.08 23.57 -26.69
N SER A 127 -14.86 23.84 -27.98
CA SER A 127 -13.59 24.28 -28.56
C SER A 127 -12.90 25.34 -27.68
N LYS A 128 -11.76 24.98 -27.08
CA LYS A 128 -10.81 25.96 -26.54
C LYS A 128 -9.39 25.66 -27.03
N LYS A 129 -9.13 26.17 -28.23
CA LYS A 129 -7.87 26.66 -28.78
C LYS A 129 -6.70 26.61 -27.77
N ARG A 130 -5.86 25.58 -27.89
CA ARG A 130 -4.61 25.44 -27.14
C ARG A 130 -3.61 26.49 -27.65
N SER A 131 -3.64 27.68 -27.05
CA SER A 131 -2.61 28.70 -27.19
C SER A 131 -1.30 28.17 -26.60
N ARG A 132 -0.41 27.63 -27.43
CA ARG A 132 1.03 27.62 -27.12
C ARG A 132 1.37 29.05 -26.71
N ARG A 133 1.69 29.28 -25.43
CA ARG A 133 2.27 30.56 -24.98
C ARG A 133 3.65 30.65 -25.61
N ARG A 134 3.68 31.11 -26.86
CA ARG A 134 4.83 31.70 -27.51
C ARG A 134 5.19 32.88 -26.61
N ILE A 135 6.33 32.81 -25.95
CA ILE A 135 6.90 33.98 -25.27
C ILE A 135 6.91 35.08 -26.34
N SER A 136 6.11 36.12 -26.14
CA SER A 136 5.96 37.17 -27.13
C SER A 136 7.31 37.83 -27.32
N GLU A 137 7.76 37.99 -28.57
CA GLU A 137 9.00 38.73 -28.91
C GLU A 137 9.10 40.09 -28.18
N TRP A 138 7.95 40.67 -27.84
CA TRP A 138 7.77 41.84 -26.99
C TRP A 138 8.36 41.77 -25.58
N SER A 139 8.58 40.59 -24.98
CA SER A 139 9.19 40.49 -23.64
C SER A 139 10.69 40.78 -23.66
N LEU A 140 11.38 40.40 -24.74
CA LEU A 140 12.79 40.76 -24.97
C LEU A 140 12.92 42.25 -25.31
N VAL A 141 11.97 42.79 -26.08
CA VAL A 141 11.91 44.23 -26.39
C VAL A 141 11.65 45.07 -25.14
N LEU A 142 10.73 44.65 -24.27
CA LEU A 142 10.44 45.33 -23.01
C LEU A 142 11.65 45.31 -22.06
N PHE A 143 12.37 44.19 -22.01
CA PHE A 143 13.58 44.06 -21.19
C PHE A 143 14.72 44.94 -21.71
N SER A 144 14.91 44.99 -23.04
CA SER A 144 15.88 45.91 -23.66
C SER A 144 15.52 47.37 -23.37
N PHE A 145 14.25 47.75 -23.47
CA PHE A 145 13.79 49.11 -23.16
C PHE A 145 14.03 49.49 -21.69
N LEU A 146 13.70 48.60 -20.74
CA LEU A 146 13.94 48.82 -19.30
C LEU A 146 15.42 48.92 -18.97
N ALA A 147 16.28 48.12 -19.60
CA ALA A 147 17.72 48.19 -19.43
C ALA A 147 18.31 49.51 -19.96
N THR A 148 17.85 49.97 -21.14
CA THR A 148 18.29 51.25 -21.70
C THR A 148 17.79 52.45 -20.88
N PHE A 149 16.56 52.38 -20.36
CA PHE A 149 16.00 53.45 -19.53
C PHE A 149 16.66 53.51 -18.14
N GLY A 150 17.02 52.36 -17.56
CA GLY A 150 17.79 52.29 -16.32
C GLY A 150 19.20 52.89 -16.43
N LEU A 151 19.89 52.66 -17.56
CA LEU A 151 21.19 53.27 -17.85
C LEU A 151 21.09 54.78 -18.08
N ALA A 152 20.05 55.26 -18.78
CA ALA A 152 19.80 56.68 -18.98
C ALA A 152 19.45 57.41 -17.66
N ALA A 153 18.69 56.77 -16.77
CA ALA A 153 18.39 57.29 -15.44
C ALA A 153 19.62 57.34 -14.51
N LEU A 154 20.63 56.50 -14.77
CA LEU A 154 21.92 56.54 -14.08
C LEU A 154 22.80 57.72 -14.54
N ALA A 155 22.67 58.12 -15.81
CA ALA A 155 23.43 59.23 -16.39
C ALA A 155 22.85 60.61 -16.04
N LEU A 156 21.55 60.70 -15.81
CA LEU A 156 20.86 61.90 -15.36
C LEU A 156 20.67 61.81 -13.84
N GLY A 157 21.72 62.15 -13.08
CA GLY A 157 21.79 62.01 -11.62
C GLY A 157 20.57 62.54 -10.86
N HIS A 158 19.57 61.68 -10.64
CA HIS A 158 18.38 61.96 -9.86
C HIS A 158 18.40 61.18 -8.53
N ASN A 159 18.03 61.90 -7.47
CA ASN A 159 18.08 61.49 -6.06
C ASN A 159 17.53 60.07 -5.80
N GLY A 160 18.42 59.18 -5.32
CA GLY A 160 18.30 57.97 -4.48
C GLY A 160 17.12 56.99 -4.60
N ILE A 161 15.90 57.45 -4.85
CA ILE A 161 14.67 56.66 -4.74
C ILE A 161 14.36 55.93 -6.05
N GLY A 162 14.66 56.54 -7.20
CA GLY A 162 14.42 55.92 -8.52
C GLY A 162 15.32 54.70 -8.79
N LEU A 163 16.54 54.72 -8.26
CA LEU A 163 17.54 53.66 -8.46
C LEU A 163 17.13 52.35 -7.76
N SER A 164 16.49 52.45 -6.60
CA SER A 164 16.08 51.29 -5.79
C SER A 164 14.97 50.48 -6.48
N ILE A 165 13.98 51.15 -7.07
CA ILE A 165 12.86 50.51 -7.76
C ILE A 165 13.34 49.75 -9.01
N ILE A 166 14.31 50.32 -9.75
CA ILE A 166 14.88 49.71 -10.95
C ILE A 166 15.69 48.46 -10.58
N CYS A 167 16.50 48.51 -9.50
CA CYS A 167 17.23 47.33 -9.01
C CYS A 167 16.31 46.19 -8.59
N VAL A 168 15.21 46.49 -7.88
CA VAL A 168 14.23 45.46 -7.47
C VAL A 168 13.56 44.81 -8.69
N ALA A 169 13.21 45.60 -9.71
CA ALA A 169 12.63 45.08 -10.95
C ALA A 169 13.60 44.16 -11.72
N LEU A 170 14.89 44.50 -11.77
CA LEU A 170 15.92 43.68 -12.41
C LEU A 170 16.17 42.36 -11.65
N ILE A 171 16.19 42.40 -10.32
CA ILE A 171 16.35 41.20 -9.48
C ILE A 171 15.16 40.26 -9.67
N LEU A 172 13.93 40.77 -9.64
CA LEU A 172 12.73 39.95 -9.86
C LEU A 172 12.68 39.38 -11.29
N GLY A 173 13.12 40.14 -12.29
CA GLY A 173 13.28 39.67 -13.67
C GLY A 173 14.30 38.54 -13.80
N PHE A 174 15.45 38.66 -13.12
CA PHE A 174 16.50 37.64 -13.10
C PHE A 174 16.02 36.33 -12.46
N PHE A 175 15.33 36.40 -11.32
CA PHE A 175 14.80 35.19 -10.65
C PHE A 175 13.77 34.45 -11.51
N ARG A 176 12.95 35.16 -12.29
CA ARG A 176 12.02 34.50 -13.24
C ARG A 176 12.72 33.88 -14.44
N LEU A 177 13.84 34.45 -14.90
CA LEU A 177 14.64 33.89 -15.97
C LEU A 177 15.37 32.61 -15.51
N VAL A 178 15.95 32.60 -14.31
CA VAL A 178 16.64 31.41 -13.76
C VAL A 178 15.64 30.27 -13.51
N ALA A 179 14.43 30.57 -13.00
CA ALA A 179 13.38 29.57 -12.85
C ALA A 179 12.91 28.98 -14.19
N SER A 180 13.06 29.71 -15.29
CA SER A 180 12.75 29.22 -16.64
C SER A 180 13.84 28.35 -17.25
N ILE A 181 15.10 28.51 -16.83
CA ILE A 181 16.25 27.75 -17.34
C ILE A 181 16.50 26.49 -16.49
N GLY A 182 16.14 26.50 -15.20
CA GLY A 182 16.33 25.38 -14.27
C GLY A 182 15.43 24.15 -14.45
N VAL A 183 14.62 24.07 -15.50
CA VAL A 183 13.68 22.95 -15.75
C VAL A 183 14.20 21.93 -16.78
N THR A 184 15.44 22.05 -17.25
CA THR A 184 16.02 21.07 -18.18
C THR A 184 17.39 20.56 -17.71
N ALA A 185 17.42 19.75 -16.66
CA ALA A 185 18.58 18.92 -16.33
C ALA A 185 18.22 17.76 -15.38
N SER A 186 17.71 16.66 -15.93
CA SER A 186 17.94 15.30 -15.39
C SER A 186 18.13 14.38 -16.58
N GLY A 187 19.36 13.90 -16.73
CA GLY A 187 19.82 13.13 -17.88
C GLY A 187 19.28 11.71 -17.91
N ASP A 188 18.92 11.28 -19.12
CA ASP A 188 18.71 9.89 -19.50
C ASP A 188 20.05 9.14 -19.44
N GLY A 189 20.19 8.28 -18.43
CA GLY A 189 21.20 7.23 -18.39
C GLY A 189 20.64 5.96 -19.00
N ALA A 190 20.69 5.85 -20.33
CA ALA A 190 20.46 4.61 -21.04
C ALA A 190 21.54 3.59 -20.68
N VAL A 191 21.17 2.47 -20.05
CA VAL A 191 22.00 1.28 -19.96
C VAL A 191 21.25 0.15 -20.65
N SER A 192 21.68 -0.12 -21.88
CA SER A 192 21.28 -1.27 -22.68
C SER A 192 21.93 -2.54 -22.14
N THR A 193 21.16 -3.60 -21.92
CA THR A 193 21.69 -4.98 -21.96
C THR A 193 20.73 -5.88 -22.75
N PRO A 194 21.26 -6.92 -23.42
CA PRO A 194 20.70 -7.39 -24.68
C PRO A 194 19.61 -8.46 -24.49
N ILE A 195 18.66 -8.43 -25.42
CA ILE A 195 17.76 -9.53 -25.74
C ILE A 195 18.60 -10.68 -26.30
N LEU A 196 18.52 -11.87 -25.70
CA LEU A 196 18.89 -13.12 -26.35
C LEU A 196 17.71 -14.08 -26.28
N GLY A 197 16.99 -14.19 -27.38
CA GLY A 197 16.05 -15.29 -27.62
C GLY A 197 16.79 -16.56 -28.02
N GLY A 198 16.27 -17.71 -27.60
CA GLY A 198 16.77 -19.01 -28.02
C GLY A 198 15.97 -20.16 -27.38
N SER A 199 15.29 -20.92 -28.23
CA SER A 199 14.41 -22.05 -27.93
C SER A 199 14.98 -23.15 -27.03
N GLY A 200 14.10 -23.69 -26.18
CA GLY A 200 13.95 -25.11 -25.91
C GLY A 200 15.09 -25.85 -25.20
N MET A 201 14.98 -26.02 -23.88
CA MET A 201 15.39 -27.26 -23.21
C MET A 201 14.81 -27.37 -21.80
N HIS A 202 14.41 -28.59 -21.45
CA HIS A 202 13.88 -29.03 -20.17
C HIS A 202 14.98 -29.08 -19.07
N LEU A 203 14.58 -28.93 -17.79
CA LEU A 203 15.27 -29.23 -16.51
C LEU A 203 16.07 -28.09 -15.84
N PRO A 204 16.37 -28.15 -14.52
CA PRO A 204 15.57 -28.53 -13.35
C PRO A 204 15.56 -27.40 -12.28
N VAL A 205 14.82 -27.59 -11.18
CA VAL A 205 14.80 -26.70 -10.00
C VAL A 205 16.23 -26.52 -9.47
N GLY A 206 16.79 -25.32 -9.64
CA GLY A 206 18.13 -24.93 -9.20
C GLY A 206 18.21 -23.41 -9.06
N SER A 207 18.44 -22.97 -7.83
CA SER A 207 18.60 -21.59 -7.33
C SER A 207 19.10 -20.56 -8.35
N LEU A 208 18.21 -19.67 -8.79
CA LEU A 208 18.58 -18.37 -9.36
C LEU A 208 19.14 -17.48 -8.24
N PRO A 209 20.16 -16.64 -8.52
CA PRO A 209 20.72 -15.73 -7.53
C PRO A 209 19.67 -14.72 -7.10
N ALA A 210 19.55 -14.53 -5.78
CA ALA A 210 18.54 -13.70 -5.13
C ALA A 210 18.59 -12.23 -5.61
N GLN A 211 17.81 -11.92 -6.63
CA GLN A 211 17.33 -10.56 -6.86
C GLN A 211 16.45 -10.20 -5.66
N LYS A 212 16.84 -9.20 -4.85
CA LYS A 212 16.04 -8.72 -3.71
C LYS A 212 14.70 -8.19 -4.23
N SER A 213 13.73 -9.08 -4.31
CA SER A 213 12.35 -8.78 -4.63
C SER A 213 11.78 -7.87 -3.53
N PRO A 214 10.92 -6.88 -3.87
CA PRO A 214 10.20 -6.10 -2.86
C PRO A 214 9.27 -6.97 -2.01
N TYR A 215 8.95 -8.18 -2.48
CA TYR A 215 8.10 -9.13 -1.78
C TYR A 215 8.89 -9.89 -0.72
N ARG A 216 8.24 -10.09 0.41
CA ARG A 216 8.68 -11.00 1.46
C ARG A 216 7.87 -12.28 1.40
N THR A 217 8.47 -13.36 1.84
CA THR A 217 7.81 -14.66 2.00
C THR A 217 7.85 -15.05 3.47
N SER A 218 6.75 -15.61 3.95
CA SER A 218 6.60 -16.13 5.30
C SER A 218 5.97 -17.52 5.26
N SER A 219 6.25 -18.35 6.27
CA SER A 219 5.61 -19.66 6.40
C SER A 219 4.14 -19.47 6.78
N ALA A 220 3.25 -20.25 6.14
CA ALA A 220 1.82 -20.29 6.47
C ALA A 220 1.46 -21.45 7.43
N GLU A 221 2.46 -22.03 8.09
CA GLU A 221 2.27 -23.11 9.05
C GLU A 221 1.64 -22.61 10.35
N VAL A 222 0.74 -23.41 10.91
CA VAL A 222 0.14 -23.16 12.22
C VAL A 222 1.18 -23.50 13.30
N THR A 223 1.73 -22.48 13.96
CA THR A 223 2.76 -22.65 14.99
C THR A 223 2.13 -22.95 16.36
N PRO A 224 2.86 -23.63 17.27
CA PRO A 224 2.41 -23.84 18.66
C PRO A 224 2.10 -22.53 19.38
N ASP A 225 2.97 -21.52 19.24
CA ASP A 225 2.79 -20.20 19.85
C ASP A 225 1.50 -19.52 19.36
N PHE A 226 1.18 -19.64 18.06
CA PHE A 226 -0.05 -19.10 17.53
C PHE A 226 -1.28 -19.84 18.07
N LEU A 227 -1.19 -21.17 18.23
CA LEU A 227 -2.24 -21.91 18.89
C LEU A 227 -2.41 -21.44 20.34
N GLU A 228 -1.33 -21.37 21.12
CA GLU A 228 -1.38 -20.90 22.51
C GLU A 228 -2.06 -19.52 22.62
N PHE A 229 -1.67 -18.56 21.77
CA PHE A 229 -2.33 -17.26 21.68
C PHE A 229 -3.84 -17.36 21.44
N LEU A 230 -4.29 -18.20 20.49
CA LEU A 230 -5.73 -18.41 20.25
C LEU A 230 -6.44 -19.02 21.47
N ALA A 231 -5.76 -19.85 22.25
CA ALA A 231 -6.31 -20.43 23.47
C ALA A 231 -6.50 -19.36 24.55
N GLU A 232 -5.51 -18.51 24.73
CA GLU A 232 -5.53 -17.39 25.67
C GLU A 232 -6.63 -16.39 25.30
N ALA A 233 -6.64 -15.94 24.04
CA ALA A 233 -7.67 -15.01 23.54
C ALA A 233 -9.09 -15.56 23.71
N GLN A 234 -9.32 -16.84 23.41
CA GLN A 234 -10.62 -17.48 23.67
C GLN A 234 -10.96 -17.47 25.17
N SER A 235 -9.99 -17.79 26.03
CA SER A 235 -10.19 -17.88 27.47
C SER A 235 -10.53 -16.51 28.08
N GLU A 236 -9.77 -15.48 27.72
CA GLU A 236 -9.98 -14.11 28.19
C GLU A 236 -11.33 -13.56 27.72
N LEU A 237 -11.67 -13.73 26.44
CA LEU A 237 -12.97 -13.30 25.91
C LEU A 237 -14.13 -14.01 26.61
N THR A 238 -14.00 -15.32 26.82
CA THR A 238 -15.05 -16.09 27.52
C THR A 238 -15.22 -15.61 28.95
N GLN A 239 -14.11 -15.35 29.66
CA GLN A 239 -14.17 -14.83 31.02
C GLN A 239 -14.80 -13.42 31.06
N ALA A 240 -14.38 -12.54 30.14
CA ALA A 240 -14.97 -11.21 30.03
C ALA A 240 -16.48 -11.26 29.74
N ALA A 241 -16.93 -12.19 28.89
CA ALA A 241 -18.35 -12.38 28.62
C ALA A 241 -19.12 -12.81 29.87
N ILE A 242 -18.57 -13.71 30.68
CA ILE A 242 -19.17 -14.14 31.94
C ILE A 242 -19.22 -12.97 32.94
N ASP A 243 -18.10 -12.27 33.13
CA ASP A 243 -17.97 -11.19 34.10
C ASP A 243 -18.92 -10.01 33.78
N ASN A 244 -19.15 -9.75 32.50
CA ASN A 244 -20.04 -8.70 32.03
C ASN A 244 -21.48 -9.18 31.77
N GLY A 245 -21.78 -10.47 32.00
CA GLY A 245 -23.12 -11.03 31.82
C GLY A 245 -23.63 -11.03 30.37
N TRP A 246 -22.73 -11.13 29.39
CA TRP A 246 -23.11 -11.20 27.98
C TRP A 246 -23.79 -12.55 27.67
N PRO A 247 -24.79 -12.58 26.75
CA PRO A 247 -25.59 -13.77 26.47
C PRO A 247 -24.84 -14.78 25.60
N VAL A 248 -23.82 -15.42 26.16
CA VAL A 248 -23.07 -16.52 25.54
C VAL A 248 -23.47 -17.85 26.16
N ASP A 249 -23.44 -18.95 25.39
CA ASP A 249 -23.64 -20.30 25.93
C ASP A 249 -22.30 -20.84 26.47
N PRO A 250 -22.11 -20.94 27.80
CA PRO A 250 -20.84 -21.36 28.37
C PRO A 250 -20.50 -22.81 28.05
N LYS A 251 -21.53 -23.66 27.91
CA LYS A 251 -21.34 -25.08 27.61
C LYS A 251 -20.85 -25.26 26.18
N ALA A 252 -21.46 -24.56 25.21
CA ALA A 252 -21.00 -24.58 23.83
C ALA A 252 -19.54 -24.11 23.69
N LEU A 253 -19.15 -23.04 24.40
CA LEU A 253 -17.77 -22.55 24.41
C LEU A 253 -16.78 -23.55 25.04
N GLN A 254 -17.21 -24.23 26.11
CA GLN A 254 -16.43 -25.31 26.73
C GLN A 254 -16.27 -26.52 25.80
N ASP A 255 -17.33 -26.90 25.09
CA ASP A 255 -17.30 -27.99 24.11
C ASP A 255 -16.35 -27.67 22.95
N LEU A 256 -16.38 -26.44 22.42
CA LEU A 256 -15.43 -25.97 21.40
C LEU A 256 -13.99 -25.99 21.92
N ARG A 257 -13.76 -25.56 23.16
CA ARG A 257 -12.43 -25.63 23.80
C ARG A 257 -11.94 -27.07 23.85
N GLN A 258 -12.76 -28.00 24.34
CA GLN A 258 -12.38 -29.40 24.47
C GLN A 258 -12.08 -30.03 23.11
N GLN A 259 -12.93 -29.80 22.11
CA GLN A 259 -12.70 -30.27 20.75
C GLN A 259 -11.39 -29.70 20.16
N SER A 260 -11.05 -28.45 20.46
CA SER A 260 -9.79 -27.84 19.97
C SER A 260 -8.56 -28.52 20.56
N ILE A 261 -8.60 -28.87 21.84
CA ILE A 261 -7.54 -29.61 22.53
C ILE A 261 -7.39 -31.01 21.92
N ASP A 262 -8.51 -31.68 21.64
CA ASP A 262 -8.49 -33.01 21.04
C ASP A 262 -8.03 -32.99 19.57
N ALA A 263 -8.25 -31.89 18.84
CA ALA A 263 -7.70 -31.69 17.50
C ALA A 263 -6.17 -31.60 17.52
N VAL A 264 -5.59 -30.87 18.48
CA VAL A 264 -4.12 -30.82 18.67
C VAL A 264 -3.56 -32.21 18.98
N LYS A 265 -4.21 -32.98 19.87
CA LYS A 265 -3.79 -34.37 20.17
C LYS A 265 -3.82 -35.29 18.94
N LYS A 266 -4.72 -35.03 17.99
CA LYS A 266 -4.84 -35.75 16.72
C LYS A 266 -3.91 -35.24 15.62
N ASN A 267 -3.03 -34.28 15.95
CA ASN A 267 -2.14 -33.61 15.00
C ASN A 267 -2.88 -32.90 13.86
N ASP A 268 -4.03 -32.29 14.17
CA ASP A 268 -4.82 -31.48 13.25
C ASP A 268 -4.88 -30.01 13.73
N PRO A 269 -3.81 -29.23 13.49
CA PRO A 269 -3.74 -27.85 13.96
C PRO A 269 -4.71 -26.92 13.21
N GLY A 270 -5.02 -27.20 11.95
CA GLY A 270 -6.01 -26.45 11.18
C GLY A 270 -7.40 -26.56 11.79
N ARG A 271 -7.80 -27.76 12.24
CA ARG A 271 -9.06 -27.96 12.96
C ARG A 271 -9.07 -27.25 14.32
N CYS A 272 -7.94 -27.21 15.02
CA CYS A 272 -7.82 -26.42 16.25
C CYS A 272 -8.09 -24.93 15.98
N VAL A 273 -7.48 -24.35 14.94
CA VAL A 273 -7.71 -22.97 14.52
C VAL A 273 -9.20 -22.74 14.21
N GLN A 274 -9.85 -23.63 13.45
CA GLN A 274 -11.28 -23.53 13.14
C GLN A 274 -12.18 -23.47 14.38
N LEU A 275 -11.94 -24.36 15.34
CA LEU A 275 -12.75 -24.44 16.56
C LEU A 275 -12.56 -23.21 17.45
N ARG A 276 -11.32 -22.74 17.60
CA ARG A 276 -11.01 -21.52 18.37
C ARG A 276 -11.53 -20.26 17.68
N ALA A 277 -11.42 -20.19 16.35
CA ALA A 277 -11.99 -19.10 15.56
C ALA A 277 -13.50 -18.99 15.78
N THR A 278 -14.20 -20.13 15.78
CA THR A 278 -15.64 -20.19 16.02
C THR A 278 -15.99 -19.68 17.41
N ALA A 279 -15.27 -20.12 18.44
CA ALA A 279 -15.50 -19.68 19.81
C ALA A 279 -15.27 -18.16 19.99
N ILE A 280 -14.16 -17.65 19.44
CA ILE A 280 -13.83 -16.22 19.45
C ILE A 280 -14.91 -15.42 18.71
N ASP A 281 -15.34 -15.84 17.53
CA ASP A 281 -16.37 -15.15 16.73
C ASP A 281 -17.72 -15.06 17.45
N VAL A 282 -18.12 -16.11 18.19
CA VAL A 282 -19.34 -16.11 19.00
C VAL A 282 -19.28 -15.01 20.06
N VAL A 283 -18.20 -14.95 20.85
CA VAL A 283 -18.08 -13.97 21.94
C VAL A 283 -17.94 -12.55 21.39
N MET A 284 -17.15 -12.37 20.33
CA MET A 284 -16.91 -11.06 19.73
C MET A 284 -18.21 -10.46 19.14
N LYS A 285 -19.08 -11.28 18.54
CA LYS A 285 -20.40 -10.80 18.07
C LYS A 285 -21.24 -10.22 19.20
N GLU A 286 -21.29 -10.90 20.34
CA GLU A 286 -22.05 -10.40 21.49
C GLU A 286 -21.45 -9.10 22.03
N LEU A 287 -20.12 -9.00 22.12
CA LEU A 287 -19.43 -7.76 22.46
C LEU A 287 -19.82 -6.62 21.51
N TYR A 288 -19.82 -6.84 20.19
CA TYR A 288 -20.18 -5.80 19.22
C TYR A 288 -21.66 -5.41 19.32
N HIS A 289 -22.55 -6.37 19.53
CA HIS A 289 -23.96 -6.10 19.73
C HIS A 289 -24.19 -5.25 20.98
N HIS A 290 -23.58 -5.63 22.11
CA HIS A 290 -23.71 -4.90 23.38
C HIS A 290 -23.12 -3.49 23.32
N THR A 291 -21.95 -3.34 22.70
CA THR A 291 -21.31 -2.03 22.55
C THR A 291 -22.18 -1.07 21.72
N ARG A 292 -22.82 -1.56 20.66
CA ARG A 292 -23.72 -0.74 19.83
C ARG A 292 -25.01 -0.36 20.55
N THR A 293 -25.58 -1.27 21.35
CA THR A 293 -26.81 -0.98 22.09
C THR A 293 -26.60 0.00 23.25
N MET A 294 -25.39 0.09 23.80
CA MET A 294 -25.05 1.04 24.87
C MET A 294 -24.71 2.45 24.36
N GLN A 295 -24.38 2.60 23.08
CA GLN A 295 -23.99 3.88 22.46
C GLN A 295 -25.12 4.59 21.72
N GLY A 296 -26.28 3.96 21.55
CA GLY A 296 -27.47 4.52 20.89
C GLY A 296 -28.56 4.87 21.88
#